data_AF-A0AAD0NFS4-F1
#
_entry.id   AF-A0AAD0NFS4-F1
#
_cell.length_a   1.000
_cell.length_b   1.000
_cell.length_c   1.000
_cell.angle_alpha   90.00
_cell.angle_beta   90.00
_cell.angle_gamma   90.00
#
_symmetry.space_group_name_H-M   'P 1'
#
loop_
_entity.id
_entity.type
_entity.pdbx_description
1 polymer ?
#
loop_
_entity_poly.entity_id
_entity_poly.type
_entity_poly.pdbx_seq_one_letter_code
_entity_poly.pdbx_strand_id
1 'polypeptide(L)' 'MKPVEDIKRGEFVRKVNNDGSEQARTYQRGDYCPSTKRYALIDCDNVSREVYVKRGTILSTEFTY' A
#
# COMPACT_ATOMS: atom_id res chain seq x y z
N MET A 1 -7.67 9.27 -0.80
CA MET A 1 -7.38 8.09 0.07
C MET A 1 -8.44 7.02 -0.10
N LYS A 2 -8.05 5.74 -0.21
CA LYS A 2 -8.98 4.61 -0.46
C LYS A 2 -8.50 3.35 0.27
N PRO A 3 -9.40 2.40 0.60
CA PRO A 3 -8.99 1.13 1.19
C PRO A 3 -8.23 0.27 0.17
N VAL A 4 -7.28 -0.55 0.63
CA VAL A 4 -6.36 -1.33 -0.22
C VAL A 4 -7.06 -2.27 -1.21
N GLU A 5 -8.24 -2.80 -0.89
CA GLU A 5 -9.01 -3.66 -1.80
C GLU A 5 -9.52 -2.94 -3.05
N ASP A 6 -9.76 -1.63 -2.97
CA ASP A 6 -10.25 -0.82 -4.09
C ASP A 6 -9.10 -0.31 -4.99
N ILE A 7 -7.85 -0.56 -4.57
CA ILE A 7 -6.64 -0.12 -5.28
C ILE A 7 -6.21 -1.22 -6.25
N LYS A 8 -6.00 -0.84 -7.50
CA LYS A 8 -5.62 -1.77 -8.57
C LYS A 8 -4.20 -2.30 -8.33
N ARG A 9 -3.96 -3.53 -8.76
CA ARG A 9 -2.61 -4.10 -8.76
C ARG A 9 -1.69 -3.27 -9.65
N GLY A 10 -0.50 -2.98 -9.13
CA GLY A 10 0.50 -2.17 -9.80
C GLY A 10 0.39 -0.66 -9.53
N GLU A 11 -0.66 -0.17 -8.85
CA GLU A 11 -0.74 1.24 -8.49
C GLU A 11 0.20 1.60 -7.34
N PHE A 12 0.69 2.84 -7.40
CA PHE A 12 1.53 3.40 -6.37
C PHE A 12 0.68 3.93 -5.22
N VAL A 13 1.13 3.63 -4.00
CA VAL A 13 0.43 3.93 -2.77
C VAL A 13 1.39 4.39 -1.69
N ARG A 14 0.95 5.32 -0.86
CA ARG A 14 1.61 5.69 0.40
C ARG A 14 0.74 5.25 1.56
N LYS A 15 1.40 4.79 2.62
CA LYS A 15 0.71 4.50 3.87
C LYS A 15 0.27 5.80 4.51
N VAL A 16 -0.91 5.79 5.13
CA VAL A 16 -1.41 6.92 5.91
C VAL A 16 -1.17 6.63 7.38
N ASN A 17 -0.63 7.59 8.10
CA ASN A 17 -0.44 7.54 9.55
C ASN A 17 -1.77 7.81 10.27
N ASN A 18 -1.83 7.52 11.57
CA ASN A 18 -3.06 7.69 12.36
C ASN A 18 -3.53 9.15 12.46
N ASP A 19 -2.63 10.12 12.25
CA ASP A 19 -2.93 11.55 12.20
C ASP A 19 -3.41 12.03 10.81
N GLY A 20 -3.56 11.12 9.85
CA GLY A 20 -3.96 11.42 8.47
C GLY A 20 -2.81 11.88 7.57
N SER A 21 -1.57 11.95 8.06
CA SER A 21 -0.41 12.29 7.25
C SER A 21 0.05 11.12 6.37
N GLU A 22 0.58 11.40 5.19
CA GLU A 22 1.16 10.38 4.31
C GLU A 22 2.59 10.05 4.73
N GLN A 23 2.96 8.77 4.68
CA GLN A 23 4.35 8.37 4.82
C GLN A 23 5.15 8.75 3.58
N ALA A 24 6.39 9.19 3.76
CA ALA A 24 7.28 9.55 2.65
C ALA A 24 7.58 8.37 1.71
N ARG A 25 7.52 7.14 2.22
CA ARG A 25 7.81 5.93 1.42
C ARG A 25 6.67 5.57 0.50
N THR A 26 7.03 5.37 -0.76
CA THR A 26 6.12 4.92 -1.81
C THR A 26 6.21 3.41 -1.96
N TYR A 27 5.05 2.78 -2.04
CA TYR A 27 4.89 1.36 -2.29
C TYR A 27 4.12 1.14 -3.58
N GLN A 28 4.28 -0.03 -4.18
CA GLN A 28 3.42 -0.52 -5.25
C GLN A 28 2.50 -1.59 -4.72
N ARG A 29 1.20 -1.52 -5.02
CA ARG A 29 0.24 -2.54 -4.61
C ARG A 29 0.54 -3.85 -5.36
N GLY A 30 0.98 -4.85 -4.62
CA GLY A 30 1.29 -6.20 -5.09
C GLY A 30 0.12 -7.17 -5.00
N ASP A 31 0.39 -8.47 -4.95
CA ASP A 31 -0.63 -9.50 -4.95
C ASP A 31 -1.43 -9.58 -3.63
N TYR A 32 -2.66 -10.07 -3.75
CA TYR A 32 -3.44 -10.47 -2.57
C TYR A 32 -3.12 -11.91 -2.22
N CYS A 33 -2.75 -12.14 -0.96
CA CYS A 33 -2.46 -13.45 -0.41
C CYS A 33 -3.69 -14.00 0.32
N PRO A 34 -4.44 -14.97 -0.25
CA PRO A 34 -5.68 -15.47 0.34
C PRO A 34 -5.46 -16.28 1.63
N SER A 35 -4.30 -16.94 1.78
CA SER A 35 -3.97 -17.72 2.98
C SER A 35 -3.81 -16.84 4.22
N THR A 36 -3.20 -15.65 4.06
CA THR A 36 -3.01 -14.69 5.17
C THR A 36 -4.05 -13.58 5.19
N LYS A 37 -4.90 -13.50 4.16
CA LYS A 37 -5.89 -12.44 3.92
C LYS A 37 -5.26 -11.04 3.92
N ARG A 38 -4.08 -10.90 3.32
CA ARG A 38 -3.30 -9.66 3.27
C ARG A 38 -2.95 -9.26 1.84
N TYR A 39 -2.76 -7.97 1.63
CA TYR A 39 -2.26 -7.39 0.38
C TYR A 39 -0.77 -7.09 0.53
N ALA A 40 0.03 -7.50 -0.45
CA ALA A 40 1.44 -7.13 -0.54
C ALA A 40 1.59 -5.68 -1.02
N LEU A 41 2.59 -4.99 -0.47
CA LEU A 41 3.04 -3.66 -0.82
C LEU A 41 4.54 -3.76 -1.08
N ILE A 42 4.95 -3.60 -2.32
CA ILE A 42 6.35 -3.69 -2.74
C ILE A 42 6.98 -2.32 -2.56
N ASP A 43 8.05 -2.22 -1.77
CA ASP A 43 8.75 -0.95 -1.53
C ASP A 43 9.48 -0.52 -2.82
N CYS A 44 9.21 0.70 -3.29
CA CYS A 44 9.78 1.19 -4.56
C CYS A 44 11.27 1.53 -4.44
N ASP A 45 11.74 1.87 -3.24
CA ASP A 45 13.16 2.14 -2.98
C ASP A 45 13.95 0.85 -2.71
N ASN A 46 13.26 -0.23 -2.32
CA ASN A 46 13.89 -1.52 -2.06
C ASN A 46 12.95 -2.69 -2.42
N VAL A 47 13.07 -3.16 -3.66
CA VAL A 47 12.24 -4.26 -4.20
C VAL A 47 12.35 -5.58 -3.44
N SER A 48 13.43 -5.79 -2.66
CA SER A 48 13.58 -6.97 -1.80
C SER A 48 12.76 -6.86 -0.50
N ARG A 49 12.10 -5.72 -0.27
CA ARG A 49 11.29 -5.45 0.92
C ARG A 49 9.81 -5.36 0.53
N GLU A 50 9.04 -6.31 1.03
CA GLU A 50 7.58 -6.31 0.90
C GLU A 50 6.93 -6.12 2.27
N VAL A 51 5.88 -5.30 2.30
CA VAL A 51 5.06 -5.05 3.49
C VAL A 51 3.67 -5.61 3.24
N TYR A 52 3.05 -6.20 4.26
CA TYR A 52 1.72 -6.77 4.14
C TYR A 52 0.70 -5.97 4.93
N VAL A 53 -0.40 -5.60 4.30
CA VAL A 53 -1.51 -4.87 4.93
C VAL A 53 -2.80 -5.68 4.89
N LYS A 54 -3.66 -5.48 5.88
CA LYS A 54 -4.97 -6.14 5.93
C LYS A 54 -5.96 -5.43 5.02
N ARG A 55 -7.00 -6.15 4.59
CA ARG A 55 -8.19 -5.56 3.99
C ARG A 55 -8.73 -4.40 4.86
N GLY A 56 -9.20 -3.34 4.23
CA GLY A 56 -9.69 -2.12 4.87
C GLY A 56 -8.60 -1.12 5.27
N THR A 57 -7.32 -1.44 5.08
CA THR A 57 -6.23 -0.49 5.35
C THR A 57 -6.34 0.68 4.38
N ILE A 58 -6.46 1.90 4.92
CA ILE A 58 -6.51 3.12 4.13
C ILE A 58 -5.12 3.46 3.63
N LEU A 59 -5.00 3.64 2.32
CA LEU A 59 -3.79 4.05 1.64
C LEU A 59 -4.10 5.30 0.80
N SER A 60 -3.06 6.10 0.55
CA SER A 60 -3.16 7.24 -0.36
C SER A 60 -2.60 6.87 -1.72
N THR A 61 -3.36 7.15 -2.76
CA THR A 61 -3.01 6.98 -4.18
C THR A 61 -2.73 8.32 -4.87
N GLU A 62 -2.94 9.43 -4.17
CA GLU A 62 -2.93 10.79 -4.73
C GLU A 62 -1.82 11.60 -4.06
N PHE A 63 -0.57 11.30 -4.43
CA PHE A 63 0.60 12.02 -3.94
C PHE A 63 1.47 12.47 -5.12
N THR A 64 2.12 13.62 -4.96
CA THR A 64 3.05 14.18 -5.93
C THR A 64 4.45 13.60 -5.71
N TYR A 65 5.15 13.29 -6.81
CA TYR A 65 6.52 12.77 -6.81
C TYR A 65 7.55 13.87 -6.56
#